data_AF-A0A948AFI5-F1
#
_entry.id   AF-A0A948AFI5-F1
#
_cell.length_a   1.000
_cell.length_b   1.000
_cell.length_c   1.000
_cell.angle_alpha   90.00
_cell.angle_beta   90.00
_cell.angle_gamma   90.00
#
_symmetry.space_group_name_H-M   'P 1'
#
loop_
_entity.id
_entity.type
_entity.pdbx_description
1 polymer ?
#
loop_
_entity_poly.entity_id
_entity_poly.type
_entity_poly.pdbx_seq_one_letter_code
_entity_poly.pdbx_strand_id
1 'polypeptide(L)'
;MNIKQLCLLLLLGWLSGCSHLTSRTAATPRESLPLPQMLGQISAQDIGQFAGYYHPDALFSDPDVSLQGRSHIQDHFAALLTQIQVDNTRIISSIRQGSELVVLWESDIRFLAQPARQVHYQLVSVLSLDPQGLIMRRQDYFDGLTPFRQHPAFSPRIDSLWLDYLQLTPQEQQ
;
A
#
# COMPACT_ATOMS: atom_id res chain seq x y z
N MET A 1 17.23 -22.21 44.44
CA MET A 1 17.15 -21.74 43.04
C MET A 1 15.69 -21.65 42.66
N ASN A 2 15.22 -20.44 42.35
CA ASN A 2 13.83 -19.98 42.47
C ASN A 2 13.10 -20.06 41.11
N ILE A 3 11.76 -20.08 41.08
CA ILE A 3 10.91 -20.16 39.86
C ILE A 3 11.26 -19.08 38.81
N LYS A 4 11.90 -17.99 39.23
CA LYS A 4 12.46 -16.96 38.34
C LYS A 4 13.67 -17.40 37.49
N GLN A 5 14.27 -18.57 37.77
CA GLN A 5 15.33 -19.17 36.93
C GLN A 5 14.82 -20.23 35.95
N LEU A 6 13.56 -20.63 36.05
CA LEU A 6 12.90 -21.49 35.07
C LEU A 6 12.44 -20.70 33.82
N CYS A 7 12.29 -19.38 33.94
CA CYS A 7 12.01 -18.48 32.81
C CYS A 7 13.25 -18.09 31.98
N LEU A 8 14.46 -18.49 32.40
CA LEU A 8 15.71 -18.22 31.66
C LEU A 8 16.11 -19.40 30.74
N LEU A 9 15.38 -20.51 30.77
CA LEU A 9 15.64 -21.72 29.97
C LEU A 9 14.70 -21.87 28.75
N LEU A 10 13.84 -20.87 28.49
CA LEU A 10 13.03 -20.77 27.26
C LEU A 10 13.53 -19.66 26.30
N LEU A 11 14.68 -19.05 26.60
CA LEU A 11 15.31 -17.99 25.79
C LEU A 11 16.67 -18.38 25.18
N LEU A 12 17.07 -19.66 25.27
CA LEU A 12 18.30 -20.19 24.68
C LEU A 12 18.05 -21.46 23.85
N GLY A 13 17.12 -21.35 22.90
CA GLY A 13 17.00 -22.28 21.77
C GLY A 13 17.75 -21.81 20.52
N TRP A 14 18.66 -20.85 20.68
CA TRP A 14 19.55 -20.35 19.62
C TRP A 14 20.96 -20.87 19.91
N LEU A 15 21.33 -21.96 19.26
CA LEU A 15 22.62 -22.20 18.60
C LEU A 15 22.78 -23.70 18.31
N SER A 16 23.26 -24.00 17.10
CA SER A 16 23.63 -25.31 16.52
C SER A 16 22.50 -25.97 15.73
N GLY A 17 22.50 -26.03 14.39
CA GLY A 17 23.45 -25.59 13.38
C GLY A 17 23.07 -26.28 12.06
N CYS A 18 23.24 -25.63 10.91
CA CYS A 18 23.39 -26.29 9.62
C CYS A 18 23.98 -25.30 8.61
N SER A 19 25.27 -25.49 8.38
CA SER A 19 25.93 -25.52 7.07
C SER A 19 25.87 -24.30 6.14
N HIS A 20 27.07 -23.77 5.90
CA HIS A 20 27.53 -22.99 4.76
C HIS A 20 26.68 -23.15 3.48
N LEU A 21 26.08 -22.05 3.04
CA LEU A 21 25.86 -21.77 1.63
C LEU A 21 26.57 -20.45 1.31
N THR A 22 27.79 -20.57 0.81
CA THR A 22 28.45 -19.53 0.02
C THR A 22 27.54 -19.18 -1.15
N SER A 23 26.89 -18.02 -1.11
CA SER A 23 26.29 -17.43 -2.30
C SER A 23 27.41 -17.04 -3.25
N ARG A 24 27.62 -17.90 -4.25
CA ARG A 24 28.47 -17.60 -5.40
C ARG A 24 27.80 -16.44 -6.14
N THR A 25 28.40 -15.26 -6.07
CA THR A 25 28.00 -14.08 -6.84
C THR A 25 28.16 -14.41 -8.33
N ALA A 26 27.07 -14.89 -8.95
CA ALA A 26 26.94 -14.88 -10.40
C ALA A 26 26.73 -13.42 -10.82
N ALA A 27 27.46 -12.99 -11.85
CA ALA A 27 27.49 -11.63 -12.35
C ALA A 27 26.08 -11.04 -12.49
N THR A 28 25.85 -9.90 -11.83
CA THR A 28 24.56 -9.21 -11.82
C THR A 28 24.28 -8.57 -13.18
N PRO A 29 23.24 -8.97 -13.91
CA PRO A 29 22.64 -8.12 -14.94
C PRO A 29 22.09 -6.86 -14.25
N ARG A 30 22.20 -5.67 -14.86
CA ARG A 30 21.70 -4.37 -14.36
C ARG A 30 20.55 -4.55 -13.34
N GLU A 31 20.84 -4.32 -12.06
CA GLU A 31 19.92 -4.60 -10.96
C GLU A 31 18.62 -3.81 -11.15
N SER A 32 17.52 -4.51 -11.45
CA SER A 32 16.18 -3.93 -11.40
C SER A 32 15.83 -3.62 -9.95
N LEU A 33 15.22 -2.46 -9.69
CA LEU A 33 14.72 -2.11 -8.35
C LEU A 33 13.79 -3.23 -7.82
N PRO A 34 13.74 -3.50 -6.51
CA PRO A 34 12.81 -4.49 -5.98
C PRO A 34 11.35 -4.06 -6.24
N LEU A 35 10.44 -5.03 -6.38
CA LEU A 35 9.06 -4.80 -6.81
C LEU A 35 8.35 -3.65 -6.06
N PRO A 36 8.44 -3.54 -4.72
CA PRO A 36 7.85 -2.41 -4.01
C PRO A 36 8.36 -1.04 -4.49
N GLN A 37 9.67 -0.90 -4.69
CA GLN A 37 10.27 0.36 -5.16
C GLN A 37 9.77 0.70 -6.56
N MET A 38 9.62 -0.30 -7.44
CA MET A 38 9.06 -0.09 -8.78
C MET A 38 7.58 0.32 -8.74
N LEU A 39 6.78 -0.27 -7.86
CA LEU A 39 5.36 0.09 -7.69
C LEU A 39 5.16 1.50 -7.14
N GLY A 40 6.07 1.97 -6.28
CA GLY A 40 6.02 3.32 -5.70
C GLY A 40 6.37 4.44 -6.69
N GLN A 41 7.00 4.11 -7.82
CA GLN A 41 7.45 5.08 -8.83
C GLN A 41 6.46 5.21 -10.01
N ILE A 42 5.16 5.14 -9.73
CA ILE A 42 4.13 5.21 -10.76
C ILE A 42 4.04 6.61 -11.37
N SER A 43 3.99 6.67 -12.70
CA SER A 43 3.82 7.91 -13.46
C SER A 43 2.92 7.66 -14.68
N ALA A 44 2.35 8.72 -15.25
CA ALA A 44 1.56 8.61 -16.49
C ALA A 44 2.42 8.15 -17.68
N GLN A 45 3.73 8.45 -17.66
CA GLN A 45 4.66 8.09 -18.74
C GLN A 45 5.00 6.59 -18.71
N ASP A 46 5.04 6.00 -17.50
CA ASP A 46 5.48 4.63 -17.28
C ASP A 46 4.33 3.67 -17.00
N ILE A 47 3.08 4.08 -17.24
CA ILE A 47 1.89 3.31 -16.85
C ILE A 47 1.84 1.93 -17.51
N GLY A 48 2.34 1.80 -18.74
CA GLY A 48 2.47 0.50 -19.41
C GLY A 48 3.51 -0.41 -18.76
N GLN A 49 4.63 0.15 -18.29
CA GLN A 49 5.64 -0.60 -17.53
C GLN A 49 5.09 -1.02 -16.17
N PHE A 50 4.39 -0.12 -15.48
CA PHE A 50 3.71 -0.39 -14.22
C PHE A 50 2.72 -1.56 -14.35
N ALA A 51 1.88 -1.54 -15.38
CA ALA A 51 0.95 -2.64 -15.66
C ALA A 51 1.67 -3.97 -15.94
N GLY A 52 2.90 -3.93 -16.48
CA GLY A 52 3.75 -5.10 -16.70
C GLY A 52 4.08 -5.90 -15.43
N TYR A 53 3.99 -5.29 -14.25
CA TYR A 53 4.21 -5.98 -12.97
C TYR A 53 3.03 -6.86 -12.52
N TYR A 54 1.86 -6.73 -13.17
CA TYR A 54 0.67 -7.51 -12.85
C TYR A 54 0.54 -8.72 -13.77
N HIS A 55 0.05 -9.85 -13.28
CA HIS A 55 -0.36 -10.97 -14.13
C HIS A 55 -1.51 -10.54 -15.07
N PRO A 56 -1.67 -11.10 -16.28
CA PRO A 56 -2.78 -10.75 -17.18
C PRO A 56 -4.16 -10.85 -16.52
N ASP A 57 -4.36 -11.84 -15.65
CA ASP A 57 -5.59 -12.08 -14.88
C ASP A 57 -5.56 -11.52 -13.45
N ALA A 58 -4.68 -10.57 -13.17
CA ALA A 58 -4.52 -10.05 -11.82
C ALA A 58 -5.81 -9.44 -11.24
N LEU A 59 -5.96 -9.54 -9.93
CA LEU A 59 -7.01 -8.89 -9.17
C LEU A 59 -6.44 -7.68 -8.43
N PHE A 60 -7.10 -6.53 -8.55
CA PHE A 60 -6.79 -5.33 -7.78
C PHE A 60 -8.01 -4.89 -7.03
N SER A 61 -7.85 -4.49 -5.78
CA SER A 61 -8.92 -3.87 -5.02
C SER A 61 -8.39 -2.89 -3.99
N ASP A 62 -9.20 -1.89 -3.71
CA ASP A 62 -9.05 -0.95 -2.61
C ASP A 62 -10.44 -0.73 -1.97
N PRO A 63 -10.63 0.24 -1.05
CA PRO A 63 -11.95 0.51 -0.48
C PRO A 63 -13.02 0.98 -1.47
N ASP A 64 -12.62 1.57 -2.61
CA ASP A 64 -13.51 2.24 -3.57
C ASP A 64 -13.73 1.42 -4.85
N VAL A 65 -12.77 0.56 -5.24
CA VAL A 65 -12.80 -0.19 -6.50
C VAL A 65 -12.35 -1.64 -6.35
N SER A 66 -12.90 -2.51 -7.20
CA SER A 66 -12.43 -3.89 -7.42
C SER A 66 -12.35 -4.16 -8.92
N LEU A 67 -11.17 -4.57 -9.39
CA LEU A 67 -10.82 -4.75 -10.80
C LEU A 67 -10.24 -6.13 -11.04
N GLN A 68 -10.52 -6.67 -12.22
CA GLN A 68 -9.93 -7.91 -12.72
C GLN A 68 -9.31 -7.67 -14.09
N GLY A 69 -8.07 -8.13 -14.26
CA GLY A 69 -7.33 -8.08 -15.50
C GLY A 69 -6.36 -6.89 -15.56
N ARG A 70 -5.16 -7.15 -16.10
CA ARG A 70 -4.09 -6.15 -16.23
C ARG A 70 -4.54 -4.89 -16.97
N SER A 71 -5.33 -5.02 -18.03
CA SER A 71 -5.82 -3.89 -18.82
C SER A 71 -6.69 -2.94 -18.00
N HIS A 72 -7.67 -3.46 -17.26
CA HIS A 72 -8.53 -2.64 -16.42
C HIS A 72 -7.76 -1.96 -15.29
N ILE A 73 -6.77 -2.64 -14.71
CA ILE A 73 -5.87 -2.05 -13.71
C ILE A 73 -5.07 -0.89 -14.32
N GLN A 74 -4.50 -1.10 -15.51
CA GLN A 74 -3.76 -0.06 -16.23
C GLN A 74 -4.65 1.16 -16.51
N ASP A 75 -5.85 0.95 -17.05
CA ASP A 75 -6.78 2.02 -17.42
C ASP A 75 -7.22 2.82 -16.19
N HIS A 76 -7.47 2.13 -15.07
CA HIS A 76 -7.83 2.78 -13.81
C HIS A 76 -6.71 3.69 -13.30
N PHE A 77 -5.48 3.19 -13.20
CA PHE A 77 -4.35 4.02 -12.74
C PHE A 77 -4.00 5.12 -13.75
N ALA A 78 -4.13 4.88 -15.06
CA ALA A 78 -3.98 5.91 -16.09
C ALA A 78 -4.98 7.06 -15.87
N ALA A 79 -6.26 6.73 -15.63
CA ALA A 79 -7.30 7.71 -15.35
C ALA A 79 -7.04 8.46 -14.03
N LEU A 80 -6.60 7.77 -12.98
CA LEU A 80 -6.24 8.39 -11.70
C LEU A 80 -5.11 9.42 -11.87
N LEU A 81 -4.07 9.08 -12.64
CA LEU A 81 -2.91 9.95 -12.91
C LEU A 81 -3.23 11.15 -13.81
N THR A 82 -4.44 11.24 -14.39
CA THR A 82 -4.93 12.48 -15.01
C THR A 82 -5.44 13.50 -13.98
N GLN A 83 -5.66 13.07 -12.74
CA GLN A 83 -6.23 13.88 -11.67
C GLN A 83 -5.20 14.22 -10.58
N ILE A 84 -4.24 13.32 -10.37
CA ILE A 84 -3.20 13.46 -9.34
C ILE A 84 -1.80 13.33 -9.92
N GLN A 85 -0.84 13.95 -9.25
CA GLN A 85 0.58 13.69 -9.39
C GLN A 85 1.08 13.01 -8.11
N VAL A 86 1.82 11.92 -8.26
CA VAL A 86 2.57 11.29 -7.16
C VAL A 86 3.95 11.93 -7.11
N ASP A 87 4.25 12.66 -6.04
CA ASP A 87 5.53 13.38 -5.91
C ASP A 87 6.61 12.51 -5.28
N ASN A 88 6.23 11.77 -4.25
CA ASN A 88 7.13 10.91 -3.50
C ASN A 88 6.35 9.75 -2.89
N THR A 89 6.88 8.54 -3.02
CA THR A 89 6.37 7.37 -2.32
C THR A 89 7.54 6.66 -1.67
N ARG A 90 7.46 6.47 -0.35
CA ARG A 90 8.47 5.80 0.46
C ARG A 90 7.90 4.52 1.06
N ILE A 91 8.72 3.48 1.09
CA ILE A 91 8.42 2.24 1.80
C ILE A 91 8.82 2.46 3.26
N ILE A 92 7.86 2.34 4.17
CA ILE A 92 8.10 2.38 5.61
C ILE A 92 8.62 1.04 6.10
N SER A 93 7.95 -0.03 5.66
CA SER A 93 8.32 -1.40 5.98
C SER A 93 7.75 -2.35 4.94
N SER A 94 8.40 -3.49 4.74
CA SER A 94 7.89 -4.56 3.91
C SER A 94 8.16 -5.92 4.56
N ILE A 95 7.19 -6.83 4.47
CA ILE A 95 7.30 -8.20 4.97
C ILE A 95 7.02 -9.14 3.81
N ARG A 96 7.93 -10.08 3.55
CA ARG A 96 7.76 -11.10 2.50
C ARG A 96 7.76 -12.49 3.11
N GLN A 97 6.78 -13.31 2.74
CA GLN A 97 6.71 -14.71 3.10
C GLN A 97 6.28 -15.54 1.89
N GLY A 98 7.23 -16.25 1.28
CA GLY A 98 6.98 -17.02 0.06
C GLY A 98 6.51 -16.10 -1.09
N SER A 99 5.31 -16.35 -1.58
CA SER A 99 4.63 -15.56 -2.63
C SER A 99 3.88 -14.34 -2.10
N GLU A 100 3.73 -14.18 -0.78
CA GLU A 100 3.00 -13.06 -0.19
C GLU A 100 3.95 -11.93 0.19
N LEU A 101 3.51 -10.69 -0.03
CA LEU A 101 4.26 -9.47 0.25
C LEU A 101 3.31 -8.41 0.80
N VAL A 102 3.60 -7.95 2.02
CA VAL A 102 2.90 -6.81 2.65
C VAL A 102 3.84 -5.61 2.64
N VAL A 103 3.34 -4.46 2.20
CA VAL A 103 4.11 -3.22 2.16
C VAL A 103 3.33 -2.10 2.82
N LEU A 104 3.97 -1.40 3.75
CA LEU A 104 3.47 -0.15 4.32
C LEU A 104 4.17 1.00 3.62
N TRP A 105 3.39 1.95 3.14
CA TRP A 105 3.86 3.09 2.36
C TRP A 105 3.48 4.40 3.02
N GLU A 106 4.25 5.42 2.69
CA GLU A 106 3.81 6.80 2.75
C GLU A 106 3.98 7.45 1.40
N SER A 107 2.96 8.22 1.01
CA SER A 107 2.94 8.90 -0.27
C SER A 107 2.52 10.35 -0.11
N ASP A 108 3.22 11.20 -0.86
CA ASP A 108 2.90 12.59 -1.09
C ASP A 108 2.29 12.72 -2.48
N ILE A 109 1.05 13.22 -2.55
CA ILE A 109 0.34 13.45 -3.82
C ILE A 109 -0.12 14.89 -3.93
N ARG A 110 -0.24 15.40 -5.15
CA ARG A 110 -0.87 16.68 -5.46
C ARG A 110 -2.03 16.48 -6.41
N PHE A 111 -3.13 17.18 -6.17
CA PHE A 111 -4.24 17.22 -7.12
C PHE A 111 -3.94 18.22 -8.24
N LEU A 112 -4.00 17.80 -9.50
CA LEU A 112 -3.65 18.65 -10.64
C LEU A 112 -4.58 19.86 -10.80
N ALA A 113 -5.86 19.72 -10.43
CA ALA A 113 -6.81 20.83 -10.41
C ALA A 113 -6.56 21.83 -9.26
N GLN A 114 -5.81 21.45 -8.23
CA GLN A 114 -5.50 22.28 -7.06
C GLN A 114 -4.03 22.11 -6.65
N PRO A 115 -3.07 22.53 -7.50
CA PRO A 115 -1.65 22.14 -7.37
C PRO A 115 -0.94 22.68 -6.14
N ALA A 116 -1.48 23.74 -5.50
CA ALA A 116 -1.00 24.25 -4.23
C ALA A 116 -1.25 23.30 -3.05
N ARG A 117 -1.94 22.18 -3.29
CA ARG A 117 -2.41 21.27 -2.25
C ARG A 117 -1.77 19.90 -2.40
N GLN A 118 -0.75 19.69 -1.59
CA GLN A 118 -0.16 18.39 -1.35
C GLN A 118 -0.92 17.68 -0.21
N VAL A 119 -1.18 16.41 -0.39
CA VAL A 119 -1.76 15.52 0.61
C VAL A 119 -0.74 14.45 0.92
N HIS A 120 -0.53 14.24 2.20
CA HIS A 120 0.30 13.16 2.72
C HIS A 120 -0.61 12.05 3.22
N TYR A 121 -0.39 10.81 2.80
CA TYR A 121 -1.19 9.68 3.29
C TYR A 121 -0.37 8.40 3.43
N GLN A 122 -0.86 7.52 4.30
CA GLN A 122 -0.35 6.19 4.52
C GLN A 122 -1.27 5.16 3.87
N LEU A 123 -0.69 4.13 3.29
CA LEU A 123 -1.43 2.98 2.78
C LEU A 123 -0.68 1.68 3.05
N VAL A 124 -1.42 0.57 3.10
CA VAL A 124 -0.88 -0.78 3.15
C VAL A 124 -1.30 -1.53 1.90
N SER A 125 -0.36 -2.16 1.21
CA SER A 125 -0.64 -3.09 0.12
C SER A 125 -0.37 -4.52 0.56
N VAL A 126 -1.32 -5.41 0.33
CA VAL A 126 -1.15 -6.86 0.47
C VAL A 126 -1.13 -7.47 -0.93
N LEU A 127 -0.01 -8.10 -1.28
CA LEU A 127 0.27 -8.64 -2.60
C LEU A 127 0.44 -10.16 -2.54
N SER A 128 -0.13 -10.86 -3.50
CA SER A 128 0.27 -12.23 -3.84
C SER A 128 0.95 -12.26 -5.20
N LEU A 129 2.03 -13.03 -5.30
CA LEU A 129 2.86 -13.15 -6.50
C LEU A 129 2.75 -14.55 -7.10
N ASP A 130 2.75 -14.64 -8.43
CA ASP A 130 2.92 -15.92 -9.13
C ASP A 130 4.41 -16.39 -9.04
N PRO A 131 4.72 -17.62 -9.51
CA PRO A 131 6.10 -18.12 -9.54
C PRO A 131 7.07 -17.27 -10.37
N GLN A 132 6.57 -16.45 -11.29
CA GLN A 132 7.33 -15.53 -12.13
C GLN A 132 7.55 -14.16 -11.44
N GLY A 133 6.95 -13.95 -10.27
CA GLY A 133 7.03 -12.71 -9.50
C GLY A 133 6.04 -11.63 -9.95
N LEU A 134 5.08 -11.96 -10.81
CA LEU A 134 4.01 -11.04 -11.20
C LEU A 134 2.92 -11.00 -10.14
N ILE A 135 2.29 -9.85 -9.98
CA ILE A 135 1.21 -9.64 -9.01
C ILE A 135 -0.04 -10.36 -9.50
N MET A 136 -0.48 -11.38 -8.77
CA MET A 136 -1.75 -12.08 -8.98
C MET A 136 -2.91 -11.38 -8.25
N ARG A 137 -2.65 -10.87 -7.05
CA ARG A 137 -3.61 -10.08 -6.28
C ARG A 137 -2.91 -8.91 -5.61
N ARG A 138 -3.53 -7.74 -5.64
CA ARG A 138 -3.18 -6.59 -4.81
C ARG A 138 -4.44 -6.07 -4.11
N GLN A 139 -4.38 -5.98 -2.79
CA GLN A 139 -5.37 -5.27 -2.01
C GLN A 139 -4.70 -4.10 -1.31
N ASP A 140 -5.18 -2.89 -1.58
CA ASP A 140 -4.76 -1.70 -0.89
C ASP A 140 -5.74 -1.35 0.24
N TYR A 141 -5.19 -0.87 1.34
CA TYR A 141 -5.90 -0.35 2.49
C TYR A 141 -5.38 1.03 2.81
N PHE A 142 -6.25 2.01 2.90
CA PHE A 142 -5.93 3.36 3.33
C PHE A 142 -7.15 4.01 3.98
N ASP A 143 -6.91 5.05 4.77
CA ASP A 143 -8.00 5.89 5.27
C ASP A 143 -8.36 6.93 4.21
N GLY A 144 -9.46 6.67 3.48
CA GLY A 144 -9.98 7.55 2.43
C GLY A 144 -10.38 8.95 2.91
N LEU A 145 -10.51 9.16 4.23
CA LEU A 145 -10.76 10.48 4.80
C LEU A 145 -9.49 11.30 4.99
N THR A 146 -8.30 10.70 4.91
CA THR A 146 -7.02 11.39 5.14
C THR A 146 -6.84 12.65 4.27
N PRO A 147 -7.10 12.61 2.94
CA PRO A 147 -7.01 13.80 2.09
C PRO A 147 -8.00 14.90 2.48
N PHE A 148 -9.18 14.49 2.97
CA PHE A 148 -10.22 15.41 3.40
C PHE A 148 -9.89 16.02 4.75
N ARG A 149 -9.40 15.26 5.74
CA ARG A 149 -8.99 15.74 7.07
C ARG A 149 -7.94 16.84 7.01
N GLN A 150 -7.09 16.80 5.98
CA GLN A 150 -6.07 17.81 5.73
C GLN A 150 -6.63 19.08 5.05
N HIS A 151 -7.94 19.13 4.76
CA HIS A 151 -8.60 20.37 4.31
C HIS A 151 -8.82 21.32 5.49
N PRO A 152 -8.47 22.60 5.38
CA PRO A 152 -8.84 23.60 6.39
C PRO A 152 -10.36 23.72 6.67
N ALA A 153 -11.20 23.35 5.69
CA ALA A 153 -12.66 23.38 5.82
C ALA A 153 -13.23 22.04 6.32
N PHE A 154 -12.39 21.03 6.58
CA PHE A 154 -12.86 19.72 7.00
C PHE A 154 -13.51 19.73 8.37
N SER A 155 -12.83 20.26 9.40
CA SER A 155 -13.42 20.39 10.74
C SER A 155 -14.73 21.19 10.69
N PRO A 156 -14.78 22.41 10.12
CA PRO A 156 -16.03 23.16 10.03
C PRO A 156 -17.18 22.39 9.33
N ARG A 157 -16.87 21.61 8.28
CA ARG A 157 -17.86 20.86 7.50
C ARG A 157 -18.30 19.57 8.19
N ILE A 158 -17.41 18.92 8.92
CA ILE A 158 -17.73 17.75 9.73
C ILE A 158 -18.52 18.16 10.96
N ASP A 159 -18.16 19.26 11.62
CA ASP A 159 -18.92 19.83 12.73
C ASP A 159 -20.34 20.19 12.29
N SER A 160 -20.52 20.78 11.11
CA SER A 160 -21.87 21.04 10.57
C SER A 160 -22.66 19.75 10.28
N LEU A 161 -22.02 18.74 9.69
CA LEU A 161 -22.68 17.45 9.41
C LEU A 161 -23.04 16.67 10.69
N TRP A 162 -22.20 16.72 11.72
CA TRP A 162 -22.50 16.13 13.02
C TRP A 162 -23.61 16.88 13.74
N LEU A 163 -23.63 18.22 13.68
CA LEU A 163 -24.73 19.02 14.22
C LEU A 163 -26.05 18.70 13.52
N ASP A 164 -26.05 18.58 12.19
CA ASP A 164 -27.22 18.16 11.42
C ASP A 164 -27.68 16.73 11.76
N TYR A 165 -26.74 15.80 11.99
CA TYR A 165 -27.04 14.42 12.38
C TYR A 165 -27.60 14.30 13.81
N LEU A 166 -27.09 15.10 14.75
CA LEU A 166 -27.59 15.16 16.13
C LEU A 166 -28.95 15.87 16.24
N GLN A 167 -29.32 16.65 15.22
CA GLN A 167 -30.69 17.14 15.03
C GLN A 167 -31.55 16.04 14.40
N LEU A 168 -31.80 14.99 15.19
CA LEU A 168 -32.81 13.95 14.96
C LEU A 168 -34.03 14.54 14.22
N THR A 169 -34.40 13.90 13.11
CA THR A 169 -35.68 14.17 12.45
C THR A 169 -36.81 13.94 13.47
N PRO A 170 -37.88 14.77 13.49
CA PRO A 170 -38.95 14.69 14.49
C PRO A 170 -39.75 13.37 14.58
N GLN A 171 -39.39 12.31 13.85
CA GLN A 171 -40.19 11.10 13.72
C GLN A 171 -39.79 9.92 14.64
N GLU A 172 -38.73 10.02 15.44
CA GLU A 172 -38.31 8.92 16.34
C GLU A 172 -38.58 9.20 17.84
N GLN A 173 -39.56 10.05 18.15
CA GLN A 173 -40.00 10.33 19.54
C GLN A 173 -41.47 9.97 19.82
N GLN A 174 -42.04 8.99 19.13
CA GLN A 174 -43.35 8.41 19.49
C GLN A 174 -43.28 6.90 19.68
#